data_AF-A0A812XQU8-F1
#
_entry.id   AF-A0A812XQU8-F1
#
_cell.length_a   1.000
_cell.length_b   1.000
_cell.length_c   1.000
_cell.angle_alpha   90.00
_cell.angle_beta   90.00
_cell.angle_gamma   90.00
#
_symmetry.space_group_name_H-M   'P 1'
#
loop_
_entity.id
_entity.type
_entity.pdbx_description
1 polymer ?
#
loop_
_entity_poly.entity_id
_entity_poly.type
_entity_poly.pdbx_seq_one_letter_code
_entity_poly.pdbx_strand_id
1 'polypeptide(L)'
;MYDVVEEVIKPLTKSRRVAFAELLEPLAPQVFVSHWWGEEFVCFVRALHLFAGSYRSETKRVVCDDEDDTWETVCEPTEEVAFWVCSFANRQWEVNLGETLQESPFERALAAPSCTHVVMIMDPLATPLQRIWCLYEVLRAHALKKEFHIAT
;
A
#
# COMPACT_ATOMS: atom_id res chain seq x y z
N MET A 1 -3.09 3.44 13.53
CA MET A 1 -2.22 4.45 12.87
C MET A 1 -1.97 5.71 13.71
N TYR A 2 -2.95 6.22 14.47
CA TYR A 2 -2.78 7.44 15.27
C TYR A 2 -1.49 7.42 16.12
N ASP A 3 -1.29 6.36 16.91
CA ASP A 3 -0.11 6.24 17.77
C ASP A 3 1.19 6.14 16.97
N VAL A 4 1.19 5.44 15.82
CA VAL A 4 2.36 5.35 14.94
C VAL A 4 2.74 6.71 14.37
N VAL A 5 1.75 7.54 14.04
CA VAL A 5 2.00 8.89 13.55
C VAL A 5 2.63 9.76 14.63
N GLU A 6 2.08 9.79 15.83
CA GLU A 6 2.54 10.65 16.92
C GLU A 6 3.85 10.15 17.55
N GLU A 7 4.00 8.85 17.77
CA GLU A 7 5.11 8.28 18.54
C GLU A 7 6.29 7.84 17.67
N VAL A 8 6.10 7.66 16.35
CA VAL A 8 7.16 7.16 15.44
C VAL A 8 7.41 8.13 14.28
N ILE A 9 6.40 8.37 13.44
CA ILE A 9 6.59 9.11 12.19
C ILE A 9 6.97 10.57 12.45
N LYS A 10 6.24 11.28 13.31
CA LYS A 10 6.53 12.68 13.63
C LYS A 10 7.91 12.83 14.28
N PRO A 11 8.30 12.07 15.31
CA PRO A 11 9.64 12.15 15.88
C PRO A 11 10.76 11.97 14.85
N LEU A 12 10.65 10.96 13.97
CA LEU A 12 11.67 10.66 12.96
C LEU A 12 11.72 11.71 11.82
N THR A 13 10.60 12.35 11.52
CA THR A 13 10.52 13.39 10.47
C THR A 13 10.69 14.81 11.00
N LYS A 14 10.85 15.02 12.32
CA LYS A 14 10.82 16.33 12.98
C LYS A 14 11.83 17.34 12.44
N SER A 15 13.03 16.90 12.11
CA SER A 15 14.12 17.77 11.65
C SER A 15 13.84 18.39 10.28
N ARG A 16 13.30 17.60 9.35
CA ARG A 16 13.07 17.98 7.94
C ARG A 16 11.60 18.31 7.64
N ARG A 17 10.67 17.91 8.51
CA ARG A 17 9.21 18.02 8.34
C ARG A 17 8.72 17.47 7.00
N VAL A 18 9.21 16.30 6.62
CA VAL A 18 8.89 15.59 5.37
C VAL A 18 7.92 14.43 5.62
N ALA A 19 7.40 13.81 4.56
CA ALA A 19 6.76 12.51 4.70
C ALA A 19 7.77 11.45 5.17
N PHE A 20 7.30 10.40 5.84
CA PHE A 20 8.20 9.32 6.29
C PHE A 20 8.88 8.62 5.12
N ALA A 21 8.14 8.41 4.02
CA ALA A 21 8.68 7.81 2.80
C ALA A 21 9.86 8.58 2.20
N GLU A 22 10.01 9.88 2.45
CA GLU A 22 11.14 10.69 1.97
C GLU A 22 12.44 10.47 2.78
N LEU A 23 12.39 9.65 3.84
CA LEU A 23 13.57 9.18 4.58
C LEU A 23 14.12 7.86 4.03
N LEU A 24 13.37 7.19 3.15
CA LEU A 24 13.71 5.90 2.56
C LEU A 24 14.19 6.08 1.10
N GLU A 25 14.71 5.01 0.51
CA GLU A 25 14.96 4.99 -0.92
C GLU A 25 13.64 5.12 -1.70
N PRO A 26 13.61 5.86 -2.83
CA PRO A 26 12.40 6.00 -3.62
C PRO A 26 11.90 4.65 -4.14
N LEU A 27 10.67 4.29 -3.77
CA LEU A 27 9.99 3.08 -4.25
C LEU A 27 8.75 3.45 -5.06
N ALA A 28 8.56 2.76 -6.19
CA ALA A 28 7.32 2.83 -6.94
C ALA A 28 6.28 1.90 -6.29
N PRO A 29 5.14 2.41 -5.79
CA PRO A 29 4.18 1.56 -5.10
C PRO A 29 3.55 0.58 -6.08
N GLN A 30 3.51 -0.69 -5.67
CA GLN A 30 2.86 -1.79 -6.40
C GLN A 30 1.43 -2.02 -5.91
N VAL A 31 1.23 -1.81 -4.61
CA VAL A 31 -0.05 -2.05 -3.94
C VAL A 31 -0.45 -0.79 -3.17
N PHE A 32 -1.66 -0.30 -3.42
CA PHE A 32 -2.27 0.77 -2.61
C PHE A 32 -3.00 0.17 -1.41
N VAL A 33 -2.78 0.71 -0.22
CA VAL A 33 -3.42 0.23 1.02
C VAL A 33 -4.55 1.16 1.44
N SER A 34 -5.79 0.67 1.32
CA SER A 34 -6.99 1.30 1.88
C SER A 34 -7.20 0.82 3.31
N HIS A 35 -7.33 1.72 4.28
CA HIS A 35 -7.46 1.32 5.69
C HIS A 35 -8.04 2.42 6.57
N TRP A 36 -8.54 2.01 7.74
CA TRP A 36 -8.96 2.90 8.81
C TRP A 36 -7.81 3.22 9.77
N TRP A 37 -7.67 4.49 10.15
CA TRP A 37 -6.56 4.94 11.00
C TRP A 37 -6.60 4.43 12.44
N GLY A 38 -7.77 4.07 12.95
CA GLY A 38 -7.92 3.55 14.32
C GLY A 38 -7.70 2.05 14.45
N GLU A 39 -7.28 1.36 13.40
CA GLU A 39 -6.92 -0.06 13.48
C GLU A 39 -5.62 -0.27 14.27
N GLU A 40 -5.56 -1.41 14.99
CA GLU A 40 -4.36 -1.88 15.69
C GLU A 40 -3.22 -2.11 14.70
N PHE A 41 -2.10 -1.43 14.92
CA PHE A 41 -0.98 -1.45 13.96
C PHE A 41 -0.38 -2.85 13.76
N VAL A 42 -0.38 -3.69 14.79
CA VAL A 42 0.14 -5.06 14.69
C VAL A 42 -0.71 -5.91 13.76
N CYS A 43 -2.05 -5.79 13.85
CA CYS A 43 -2.98 -6.47 12.96
C CYS A 43 -2.82 -5.97 11.52
N PHE A 44 -2.73 -4.65 11.34
CA PHE A 44 -2.45 -4.03 10.06
C PHE A 44 -1.17 -4.57 9.38
N VAL A 45 -0.05 -4.63 10.11
CA VAL A 45 1.22 -5.15 9.58
C VAL A 45 1.12 -6.64 9.26
N ARG A 46 0.42 -7.42 10.09
CA ARG A 46 0.22 -8.86 9.86
C ARG A 46 -0.61 -9.13 8.59
N ALA A 47 -1.70 -8.38 8.41
CA ALA A 47 -2.55 -8.48 7.22
C ALA A 47 -1.75 -8.17 5.94
N LEU A 48 -0.89 -7.14 5.97
CA LEU A 48 0.00 -6.82 4.84
C LEU A 48 1.02 -7.92 4.55
N HIS A 49 1.60 -8.56 5.59
CA HIS A 49 2.53 -9.67 5.39
C HIS A 49 1.85 -10.89 4.76
N LEU A 50 0.64 -11.23 5.22
CA LEU A 50 -0.14 -12.34 4.65
C LEU A 50 -0.50 -12.04 3.19
N PHE A 51 -0.98 -10.83 2.92
CA PHE A 51 -1.29 -10.39 1.56
C PHE A 51 -0.05 -10.43 0.65
N ALA A 52 1.11 -9.95 1.10
CA ALA A 52 2.36 -10.00 0.34
C ALA A 52 2.75 -11.44 -0.04
N GLY A 53 2.49 -12.42 0.83
CA GLY A 53 2.70 -13.84 0.54
C GLY A 53 1.84 -14.34 -0.62
N SER A 54 0.54 -14.02 -0.59
CA SER A 54 -0.40 -14.36 -1.67
C SER A 54 -0.05 -13.65 -2.98
N TYR A 55 0.20 -12.34 -2.93
CA TYR A 55 0.58 -11.52 -4.08
C TYR A 55 1.80 -12.11 -4.82
N ARG A 56 2.84 -12.50 -4.09
CA ARG A 56 4.04 -13.14 -4.67
C ARG A 56 3.75 -14.49 -5.30
N SER A 57 2.80 -15.25 -4.74
CA SER A 57 2.42 -16.54 -5.31
C SER A 57 1.65 -16.37 -6.62
N GLU A 58 0.87 -15.31 -6.76
CA GLU A 58 0.11 -15.02 -7.99
C GLU A 58 1.04 -14.52 -9.09
N THR A 59 1.97 -13.60 -8.79
CA THR A 59 2.93 -13.07 -9.77
C THR A 59 3.93 -14.11 -10.26
N LYS A 60 4.35 -15.07 -9.40
CA LYS A 60 5.22 -16.18 -9.81
C LYS A 60 4.57 -17.22 -10.73
N ARG A 61 3.24 -17.32 -10.78
CA ARG A 61 2.54 -18.28 -11.64
C ARG A 61 2.56 -17.92 -13.14
N VAL A 62 3.21 -16.81 -13.50
CA VAL A 62 3.31 -16.31 -14.88
C VAL A 62 4.60 -16.79 -15.59
N VAL A 63 5.37 -17.72 -15.01
CA VAL A 63 6.54 -18.32 -15.69
C VAL A 63 6.09 -19.47 -16.59
N CYS A 64 6.64 -19.47 -17.80
CA CYS A 64 6.24 -20.13 -19.06
C CYS A 64 6.05 -21.66 -19.04
N ASP A 65 5.10 -22.11 -19.87
CA ASP A 65 5.16 -23.42 -20.53
C ASP A 65 6.38 -23.39 -21.47
N ASP A 66 7.46 -24.13 -21.19
CA ASP A 66 8.43 -24.53 -22.23
C ASP A 66 9.25 -25.77 -21.79
N GLU A 67 9.45 -26.66 -22.75
CA GLU A 67 9.91 -28.06 -22.64
C GLU A 67 11.44 -28.28 -22.54
N ASP A 68 12.24 -27.39 -21.95
CA ASP A 68 13.70 -27.58 -21.93
C ASP A 68 14.32 -27.65 -20.52
N ASP A 69 14.82 -28.85 -20.20
CA ASP A 69 15.48 -29.29 -18.96
C ASP A 69 16.83 -28.57 -18.77
N THR A 70 16.77 -27.26 -18.52
CA THR A 70 17.94 -26.48 -18.09
C THR A 70 17.85 -26.27 -16.59
N TRP A 71 18.88 -26.75 -15.88
CA TRP A 71 19.10 -26.55 -14.45
C TRP A 71 19.05 -25.04 -14.14
N GLU A 72 17.87 -24.56 -13.77
CA GLU A 72 17.65 -23.18 -13.40
C GLU A 72 18.45 -22.88 -12.13
N THR A 73 19.34 -21.90 -12.26
CA THR A 73 19.90 -21.24 -11.09
C THR A 73 18.73 -20.62 -10.34
N VAL A 74 18.36 -21.19 -9.20
CA VAL A 74 17.36 -20.63 -8.28
C VAL A 74 17.89 -19.30 -7.77
N CYS A 75 17.64 -18.23 -8.51
CA CYS A 75 17.77 -16.88 -8.02
C CYS A 75 16.71 -16.72 -6.94
N GLU A 76 17.12 -16.59 -5.67
CA GLU A 76 16.17 -16.30 -4.59
C GLU A 76 15.35 -15.05 -4.97
N PRO A 77 14.01 -15.06 -4.87
CA PRO A 77 13.22 -13.91 -5.29
C PRO A 77 13.52 -12.74 -4.36
N THR A 78 14.20 -11.74 -4.90
CA THR A 78 14.52 -10.47 -4.26
C THR A 78 13.33 -9.50 -4.19
N GLU A 79 12.11 -9.91 -4.54
CA GLU A 79 11.02 -8.96 -4.75
C GLU A 79 10.27 -8.62 -3.45
N GLU A 80 10.84 -7.66 -2.72
CA GLU A 80 10.12 -6.86 -1.73
C GLU A 80 8.91 -6.19 -2.39
N VAL A 81 7.75 -6.23 -1.71
CA VAL A 81 6.51 -5.62 -2.22
C VAL A 81 6.40 -4.19 -1.68
N ALA A 82 6.31 -3.21 -2.58
CA ALA A 82 6.16 -1.81 -2.21
C ALA A 82 4.69 -1.44 -1.97
N PHE A 83 4.35 -1.12 -0.72
CA PHE A 83 3.01 -0.66 -0.33
C PHE A 83 2.95 0.86 -0.23
N TRP A 84 1.95 1.47 -0.86
CA TRP A 84 1.57 2.85 -0.56
C TRP A 84 0.62 2.88 0.63
N VAL A 85 1.04 3.53 1.72
CA VAL A 85 0.25 3.67 2.95
C VAL A 85 0.16 5.14 3.32
N CYS A 86 -1.05 5.67 3.47
CA CYS A 86 -1.30 7.11 3.56
C CYS A 86 -0.56 7.81 4.72
N SER A 87 -0.40 7.15 5.87
CA SER A 87 0.31 7.72 7.02
C SER A 87 1.81 7.91 6.78
N PHE A 88 2.44 7.02 6.00
CA PHE A 88 3.87 7.06 5.71
C PHE A 88 4.18 7.92 4.49
N ALA A 89 3.28 7.91 3.50
CA ALA A 89 3.45 8.63 2.25
C ALA A 89 3.09 10.12 2.33
N ASN A 90 2.15 10.51 3.20
CA ASN A 90 1.78 11.91 3.37
C ASN A 90 2.64 12.61 4.42
N ARG A 91 2.89 13.92 4.21
CA ARG A 91 3.55 14.78 5.19
C ARG A 91 2.62 15.01 6.39
N GLN A 92 2.85 14.28 7.48
CA GLN A 92 2.00 14.35 8.70
C GLN A 92 2.08 15.68 9.46
N TRP A 93 3.02 16.55 9.12
CA TRP A 93 3.14 17.91 9.65
C TRP A 93 2.14 18.88 9.01
N GLU A 94 1.77 18.62 7.76
CA GLU A 94 0.86 19.44 6.96
C GLU A 94 0.35 18.57 5.81
N VAL A 95 -0.83 17.99 5.98
CA VAL A 95 -1.44 17.14 4.96
C VAL A 95 -1.97 18.04 3.84
N ASN A 96 -1.26 18.05 2.72
CA ASN A 96 -1.68 18.74 1.51
C ASN A 96 -2.26 17.74 0.50
N LEU A 97 -3.53 17.93 0.14
CA LEU A 97 -4.26 17.08 -0.80
C LEU A 97 -4.35 17.68 -2.21
N GLY A 98 -3.63 18.77 -2.48
CA GLY A 98 -3.73 19.53 -3.73
C GLY A 98 -4.97 20.43 -3.79
N GLU A 99 -5.11 21.16 -4.89
CA GLU A 99 -6.32 21.96 -5.17
C GLU A 99 -7.44 21.09 -5.74
N THR A 100 -7.06 20.01 -6.42
CA THR A 100 -7.97 19.03 -7.01
C THR A 100 -7.70 17.63 -6.47
N LEU A 101 -8.72 16.75 -6.50
CA LEU A 101 -8.55 15.35 -6.10
C LEU A 101 -7.45 14.65 -6.92
N GLN A 102 -7.31 15.00 -8.19
CA GLN A 102 -6.33 14.45 -9.13
C GLN A 102 -4.88 14.77 -8.73
N GLU A 103 -4.67 15.89 -8.05
CA GLU A 103 -3.36 16.29 -7.54
C GLU A 103 -3.01 15.63 -6.21
N SER A 104 -4.01 15.06 -5.52
CA SER A 104 -3.81 14.49 -4.21
C SER A 104 -2.80 13.34 -4.24
N PRO A 105 -1.94 13.20 -3.20
CA PRO A 105 -0.96 12.13 -3.16
C PRO A 105 -1.55 10.72 -3.27
N PHE A 106 -2.74 10.50 -2.71
CA PHE A 106 -3.42 9.21 -2.75
C PHE A 106 -3.94 8.89 -4.16
N GLU A 107 -4.55 9.87 -4.85
CA GLU A 107 -5.05 9.66 -6.21
C GLU A 107 -3.90 9.41 -7.19
N ARG A 108 -2.79 10.14 -7.07
CA ARG A 108 -1.60 9.90 -7.89
C ARG A 108 -1.00 8.52 -7.64
N ALA A 109 -0.97 8.06 -6.40
CA ALA A 109 -0.48 6.73 -6.07
C ALA A 109 -1.39 5.63 -6.62
N LEU A 110 -2.70 5.78 -6.45
CA LEU A 110 -3.71 4.83 -6.94
C LEU A 110 -3.74 4.77 -8.47
N ALA A 111 -3.59 5.91 -9.14
CA ALA A 111 -3.54 5.99 -10.60
C ALA A 111 -2.17 5.63 -11.21
N ALA A 112 -1.13 5.47 -10.39
CA ALA A 112 0.22 5.18 -10.87
C ALA A 112 0.24 3.89 -11.73
N PRO A 113 0.99 3.85 -12.84
CA PRO A 113 1.14 2.64 -13.65
C PRO A 113 1.76 1.47 -12.87
N SER A 114 2.63 1.76 -11.90
CA SER A 114 3.23 0.75 -11.03
C SER A 114 2.22 0.12 -10.06
N CYS A 115 1.19 0.87 -9.66
CA CYS A 115 0.21 0.41 -8.70
C CYS A 115 -0.85 -0.41 -9.43
N THR A 116 -0.78 -1.74 -9.34
CA THR A 116 -1.71 -2.63 -10.04
C THR A 116 -2.78 -3.19 -9.11
N HIS A 117 -2.53 -3.17 -7.81
CA HIS A 117 -3.39 -3.80 -6.80
C HIS A 117 -3.82 -2.78 -5.73
N VAL A 118 -4.98 -3.01 -5.15
CA VAL A 118 -5.50 -2.29 -3.98
C VAL A 118 -5.88 -3.31 -2.93
N VAL A 119 -5.36 -3.17 -1.72
CA VAL A 119 -5.74 -4.01 -0.58
C VAL A 119 -6.45 -3.15 0.46
N MET A 120 -7.68 -3.52 0.81
CA MET A 120 -8.38 -2.97 1.95
C MET A 120 -8.10 -3.81 3.18
N ILE A 121 -7.52 -3.19 4.22
CA ILE A 121 -7.34 -3.83 5.52
C ILE A 121 -8.63 -3.68 6.32
N MET A 122 -9.22 -4.80 6.70
CA MET A 122 -10.52 -4.90 7.34
C MET A 122 -10.35 -5.22 8.83
N ASP A 123 -10.82 -4.31 9.68
CA ASP A 123 -10.92 -4.57 11.11
C ASP A 123 -12.14 -5.46 11.44
N PRO A 124 -12.23 -6.04 12.65
CA PRO A 124 -13.34 -6.93 13.02
C PRO A 124 -14.75 -6.32 12.92
N LEU A 125 -14.85 -4.99 12.90
CA LEU A 125 -16.11 -4.25 12.79
C LEU A 125 -16.43 -3.80 11.36
N ALA A 126 -15.57 -4.11 10.39
CA ALA A 126 -15.66 -3.62 9.02
C ALA A 126 -15.80 -2.10 8.92
N THR A 127 -15.13 -1.38 9.82
CA THR A 127 -15.08 0.07 9.91
C THR A 127 -14.68 0.72 8.58
N PRO A 128 -13.70 0.23 7.79
CA PRO A 128 -13.38 0.79 6.49
C PRO A 128 -14.59 0.94 5.55
N LEU A 129 -15.56 0.01 5.59
CA LEU A 129 -16.77 0.09 4.75
C LEU A 129 -17.73 1.22 5.15
N GLN A 130 -17.48 1.87 6.29
CA GLN A 130 -18.24 3.02 6.79
C GLN A 130 -17.48 4.35 6.60
N ARG A 131 -16.27 4.31 6.03
CA ARG A 131 -15.41 5.49 5.85
C ARG A 131 -15.48 5.96 4.40
N ILE A 132 -15.86 7.22 4.20
CA ILE A 132 -16.03 7.80 2.86
C ILE A 132 -14.78 7.69 1.98
N TRP A 133 -13.59 7.86 2.55
CA TRP A 133 -12.33 7.74 1.82
C TRP A 133 -12.04 6.31 1.37
N CYS A 134 -12.27 5.33 2.24
CA CYS A 134 -12.13 3.92 1.90
C CYS A 134 -13.13 3.51 0.81
N LEU A 135 -14.39 3.97 0.90
CA LEU A 135 -15.39 3.73 -0.15
C LEU A 135 -15.01 4.38 -1.48
N TYR A 136 -14.48 5.61 -1.44
CA TYR A 136 -13.94 6.27 -2.61
C TYR A 136 -12.82 5.44 -3.25
N GLU A 137 -11.85 4.97 -2.46
CA GLU A 137 -10.72 4.18 -2.93
C GLU A 137 -11.17 2.87 -3.60
N VAL A 138 -12.20 2.19 -3.07
CA VAL A 138 -12.81 0.99 -3.70
C VAL A 138 -13.39 1.32 -5.07
N LEU A 139 -14.25 2.34 -5.13
CA LEU A 139 -14.90 2.74 -6.39
C LEU A 139 -13.88 3.22 -7.41
N ARG A 140 -12.82 3.89 -6.93
CA ARG A 140 -11.76 4.40 -7.77
C ARG A 140 -10.85 3.29 -8.29
N ALA A 141 -10.53 2.30 -7.46
CA ALA A 141 -9.83 1.08 -7.87
C ALA A 141 -10.58 0.38 -9.02
N HIS A 142 -11.89 0.22 -8.86
CA HIS A 142 -12.75 -0.36 -9.90
C HIS A 142 -12.74 0.48 -11.19
N ALA A 143 -12.90 1.80 -11.09
CA ALA A 143 -12.87 2.70 -12.26
C ALA A 143 -11.51 2.67 -12.99
N LEU A 144 -10.42 2.46 -12.26
CA LEU A 144 -9.06 2.34 -12.79
C LEU A 144 -8.66 0.91 -13.16
N LYS A 145 -9.57 -0.06 -13.03
CA LYS A 145 -9.35 -1.49 -13.31
C LYS A 145 -8.15 -2.06 -12.55
N LYS A 146 -8.01 -1.68 -11.28
CA LYS A 146 -7.02 -2.26 -10.36
C LYS A 146 -7.60 -3.52 -9.73
N GLU A 147 -6.75 -4.53 -9.49
CA GLU A 147 -7.16 -5.72 -8.73
C GLU A 147 -7.45 -5.33 -7.28
N PHE A 148 -8.61 -5.72 -6.76
CA PHE A 148 -9.07 -5.31 -5.43
C PHE A 148 -9.14 -6.51 -4.47
N HIS A 149 -8.53 -6.35 -3.30
CA HIS A 149 -8.42 -7.38 -2.29
C HIS A 149 -8.89 -6.87 -0.93
N ILE A 150 -9.33 -7.80 -0.09
CA ILE A 150 -9.61 -7.56 1.32
C ILE A 150 -8.68 -8.46 2.13
N ALA A 151 -8.03 -7.89 3.14
CA ALA A 151 -7.17 -8.61 4.09
C ALA A 151 -7.59 -8.32 5.53
N THR A 152 -7.38 -9.30 6.42
CA THR A 152 -7.72 -9.27 7.86
C THR A 152 -6.57 -9.84 8.68
#